data_AF-A0AAU7V2B9-F1
#
_entry.id   AF-A0AAU7V2B9-F1
#
_cell.length_a   1.000
_cell.length_b   1.000
_cell.length_c   1.000
_cell.angle_alpha   90.00
_cell.angle_beta   90.00
_cell.angle_gamma   90.00
#
_symmetry.space_group_name_H-M   'P 1'
#
loop_
_entity.id
_entity.type
_entity.pdbx_description
1 polymer ?
#
loop_
_entity_poly.entity_id
_entity_poly.type
_entity_poly.pdbx_seq_one_letter_code
_entity_poly.pdbx_strand_id
1 'polypeptide(L)'
;MLATAGLGTAPAYAQSSTGDEPHWLGELVSDCPDLYVLGMQGTTETSPDAPVKVDTGMLSNIMGPLLDQARQLGASVDRAYVPYPGSFGGLTPGGTESYVESVTAGEENLSLAAQKVLSQCPSAKLAVVGFSQGAHAASNFLRSVGEGTGAVPARSVAAGALFGAPTRSPGSGLFPGTSQTAPSPVPGTRGEAVKALSSVSFTAPEGGGIGPVADLTSSYGSLSGRVSSWCQGGDLACDAPANAPVVRAVVNVAGQVEVGGDPFVAISTVGRALASTAFKTAVDVVNQDIQAPKSALSAISVQPKKTISQRLAEASDPRAKAPTGQEVTAALMKVGLIGINAAVTVVKKVLTPETIAAVAAAGLANPAVAFGVLAAKTVSVLPELVPPATSQRLVRQAFQVVQNEVKANRDAFDLVAMTTVRNVAAEHGSYGSVPATASGQAPTRFAASWLAAVASDLSAAADSTTSTTVTSTSTTPTTTTVQSSATSTTVSTTPSSQTATSTTSEPAVTTTTVVDAGPTVLDQGGISAAELN
;
A
#
# COMPACT_ATOMS: atom_id res chain seq x y z
N MET A 1 27.33 -49.58 -26.40
CA MET A 1 26.57 -49.30 -25.16
C MET A 1 25.87 -47.97 -25.33
N LEU A 2 24.54 -47.93 -25.36
CA LEU A 2 23.78 -46.68 -25.22
C LEU A 2 23.55 -46.44 -23.73
N ALA A 3 23.74 -45.20 -23.26
CA ALA A 3 23.34 -44.78 -21.93
C ALA A 3 22.03 -44.00 -22.04
N THR A 4 20.95 -44.54 -21.48
CA THR A 4 19.64 -43.88 -21.37
C THR A 4 19.68 -42.82 -20.28
N ALA A 5 19.43 -41.56 -20.63
CA ALA A 5 19.26 -40.48 -19.65
C ALA A 5 17.92 -40.66 -18.90
N GLY A 6 17.98 -40.74 -17.57
CA GLY A 6 16.79 -40.72 -16.73
C GLY A 6 16.18 -39.32 -16.65
N LEU A 7 14.87 -39.22 -16.84
CA LEU A 7 14.11 -37.99 -16.59
C LEU A 7 14.10 -37.71 -15.08
N GLY A 8 14.78 -36.64 -14.66
CA GLY A 8 14.75 -36.17 -13.28
C GLY A 8 13.35 -35.67 -12.93
N THR A 9 12.78 -36.21 -11.85
CA THR A 9 11.50 -35.77 -11.29
C THR A 9 11.59 -34.32 -10.84
N ALA A 10 10.64 -33.48 -11.26
CA ALA A 10 10.48 -32.14 -10.71
C ALA A 10 10.22 -32.20 -9.19
N PRO A 11 10.65 -31.20 -8.42
CA PRO A 11 10.29 -31.12 -7.01
C PRO A 11 8.76 -31.03 -6.89
N ALA A 12 8.19 -31.82 -6.00
CA ALA A 12 6.78 -31.77 -5.70
C ALA A 12 6.47 -30.48 -4.95
N TYR A 13 6.10 -29.43 -5.68
CA TYR A 13 5.16 -28.45 -5.15
C TYR A 13 3.94 -29.24 -4.65
N ALA A 14 3.44 -28.88 -3.47
CA ALA A 14 2.12 -29.29 -3.03
C ALA A 14 1.09 -28.62 -3.95
N GLN A 15 0.85 -29.23 -5.11
CA GLN A 15 -0.37 -28.96 -5.87
C GLN A 15 -1.53 -29.36 -4.96
N SER A 16 -2.28 -28.38 -4.47
CA SER A 16 -3.60 -28.59 -3.92
C SER A 16 -4.45 -29.24 -5.02
N SER A 17 -4.56 -30.55 -4.95
CA SER A 17 -5.39 -31.33 -5.86
C SER A 17 -6.85 -30.93 -5.66
N THR A 18 -7.58 -30.85 -6.77
CA THR A 18 -9.05 -30.79 -6.87
C THR A 18 -9.76 -29.63 -6.16
N GLY A 19 -10.16 -28.62 -6.95
CA GLY A 19 -11.58 -28.29 -7.18
C GLY A 19 -12.45 -27.72 -6.05
N ASP A 20 -12.04 -27.81 -4.79
CA ASP A 20 -12.84 -27.41 -3.64
C ASP A 20 -12.54 -25.95 -3.26
N GLU A 21 -13.62 -25.20 -3.02
CA GLU A 21 -13.59 -23.80 -2.58
C GLU A 21 -12.95 -23.70 -1.18
N PRO A 22 -12.02 -22.75 -0.93
CA PRO A 22 -11.45 -22.52 0.40
C PRO A 22 -12.53 -22.44 1.49
N HIS A 23 -12.41 -23.28 2.53
CA HIS A 23 -13.47 -23.52 3.52
C HIS A 23 -14.04 -22.22 4.12
N TRP A 24 -13.17 -21.26 4.41
CA TRP A 24 -13.51 -19.96 4.99
C TRP A 24 -14.44 -19.10 4.11
N LEU A 25 -14.48 -19.31 2.79
CA LEU A 25 -15.43 -18.62 1.90
C LEU A 25 -16.88 -19.04 2.18
N GLY A 26 -17.09 -20.27 2.66
CA GLY A 26 -18.39 -20.76 3.11
C GLY A 26 -18.89 -20.07 4.39
N GLU A 27 -17.99 -19.50 5.19
CA GLU A 27 -18.28 -18.82 6.46
C GLU A 27 -18.52 -17.31 6.32
N LEU A 28 -18.34 -16.75 5.13
CA LEU A 28 -18.49 -15.31 4.90
C LEU A 28 -19.95 -14.85 5.10
N VAL A 29 -20.90 -15.45 4.40
CA VAL A 29 -22.27 -14.95 4.31
C VAL A 29 -23.22 -15.85 5.07
N SER A 30 -23.77 -15.35 6.19
CA SER A 30 -24.92 -15.96 6.86
C SER A 30 -26.24 -15.29 6.48
N ASP A 31 -26.22 -13.97 6.31
CA ASP A 31 -27.35 -13.12 5.90
C ASP A 31 -26.88 -12.12 4.82
N CYS A 32 -27.81 -11.46 4.13
CA CYS A 32 -27.50 -10.46 3.11
C CYS A 32 -27.65 -9.02 3.63
N PRO A 33 -26.56 -8.32 4.01
CA PRO A 33 -26.61 -6.92 4.40
C PRO A 33 -26.67 -5.98 3.19
N ASP A 34 -27.02 -4.71 3.44
CA ASP A 34 -26.88 -3.64 2.44
C ASP A 34 -25.40 -3.33 2.17
N LEU A 35 -24.58 -3.35 3.22
CA LEU A 35 -23.12 -3.18 3.15
C LEU A 35 -22.40 -4.38 3.76
N TYR A 36 -21.52 -5.01 2.98
CA TYR A 36 -20.61 -6.05 3.44
C TYR A 36 -19.17 -5.53 3.42
N VAL A 37 -18.44 -5.59 4.54
CA VAL A 37 -17.08 -5.02 4.64
C VAL A 37 -16.01 -6.11 4.69
N LEU A 38 -15.08 -6.09 3.74
CA LEU A 38 -13.93 -7.00 3.67
C LEU A 38 -12.68 -6.31 4.22
N GLY A 39 -12.03 -6.94 5.20
CA GLY A 39 -10.85 -6.44 5.91
C GLY A 39 -9.57 -7.19 5.54
N MET A 40 -8.56 -6.46 5.07
CA MET A 40 -7.22 -6.95 4.80
C MET A 40 -6.25 -6.50 5.91
N GLN A 41 -5.96 -7.40 6.85
CA GLN A 41 -5.07 -7.13 8.00
C GLN A 41 -3.63 -6.80 7.60
N GLY A 42 -2.84 -6.26 8.52
CA GLY A 42 -1.40 -6.07 8.34
C GLY A 42 -0.59 -7.37 8.37
N THR A 43 0.71 -7.25 8.12
CA THR A 43 1.68 -8.33 8.35
C THR A 43 1.56 -8.82 9.79
N THR A 44 1.66 -10.12 10.03
CA THR A 44 1.55 -10.78 11.37
C THR A 44 0.16 -10.76 12.02
N GLU A 45 -0.82 -10.03 11.46
CA GLU A 45 -2.17 -9.89 12.02
C GLU A 45 -3.21 -10.85 11.40
N THR A 46 -2.76 -11.79 10.58
CA THR A 46 -3.57 -12.79 9.89
C THR A 46 -2.73 -14.04 9.60
N SER A 47 -3.38 -15.08 9.08
CA SER A 47 -2.78 -16.33 8.59
C SER A 47 -3.76 -16.99 7.61
N PRO A 48 -3.37 -18.04 6.87
CA PRO A 48 -4.28 -18.74 5.96
C PRO A 48 -5.52 -19.34 6.62
N ASP A 49 -5.42 -19.70 7.91
CA ASP A 49 -6.50 -20.28 8.73
C ASP A 49 -7.10 -19.25 9.71
N ALA A 50 -6.92 -17.94 9.48
CA ALA A 50 -7.45 -16.90 10.36
C ALA A 50 -9.00 -16.88 10.37
N PRO A 51 -9.64 -16.73 11.55
CA PRO A 51 -11.10 -16.79 11.65
C PRO A 51 -11.77 -15.53 11.08
N VAL A 52 -12.63 -15.72 10.07
CA VAL A 52 -13.14 -14.60 9.24
C VAL A 52 -14.07 -13.62 9.96
N LYS A 53 -14.70 -14.01 11.08
CA LYS A 53 -15.65 -13.15 11.81
C LYS A 53 -15.10 -12.49 13.09
N VAL A 54 -13.89 -12.80 13.55
CA VAL A 54 -13.37 -12.33 14.84
C VAL A 54 -12.69 -10.97 14.73
N ASP A 55 -13.09 -9.99 15.55
CA ASP A 55 -12.40 -8.69 15.66
C ASP A 55 -10.97 -8.88 16.17
N THR A 56 -9.97 -8.60 15.33
CA THR A 56 -8.54 -8.73 15.66
C THR A 56 -7.72 -7.62 14.99
N GLY A 57 -6.44 -7.48 15.38
CA GLY A 57 -5.46 -6.60 14.75
C GLY A 57 -5.86 -5.13 14.70
N MET A 58 -5.18 -4.34 13.86
CA MET A 58 -5.42 -2.92 13.68
C MET A 58 -6.87 -2.65 13.24
N LEU A 59 -7.39 -3.43 12.28
CA LEU A 59 -8.72 -3.19 11.71
C LEU A 59 -9.89 -3.43 12.68
N SER A 60 -9.69 -4.09 13.83
CA SER A 60 -10.69 -4.12 14.92
C SER A 60 -11.11 -2.73 15.40
N ASN A 61 -10.21 -1.74 15.31
CA ASN A 61 -10.49 -0.32 15.60
C ASN A 61 -11.49 0.31 14.61
N ILE A 62 -11.74 -0.34 13.48
CA ILE A 62 -12.75 0.04 12.49
C ILE A 62 -13.99 -0.86 12.62
N MET A 63 -13.78 -2.18 12.55
CA MET A 63 -14.85 -3.16 12.33
C MET A 63 -15.81 -3.28 13.52
N GLY A 64 -15.32 -3.33 14.75
CA GLY A 64 -16.16 -3.31 15.96
C GLY A 64 -16.99 -2.02 16.06
N PRO A 65 -16.36 -0.82 16.07
CA PRO A 65 -17.06 0.46 16.10
C PRO A 65 -18.00 0.72 14.93
N LEU A 66 -17.75 0.13 13.76
CA LEU A 66 -18.66 0.14 12.61
C LEU A 66 -19.96 -0.61 12.95
N LEU A 67 -19.87 -1.85 13.43
CA LEU A 67 -21.05 -2.65 13.77
C LEU A 67 -21.88 -1.97 14.88
N ASP A 68 -21.22 -1.33 15.85
CA ASP A 68 -21.92 -0.56 16.90
C ASP A 68 -22.69 0.64 16.34
N GLN A 69 -22.06 1.42 15.46
CA GLN A 69 -22.69 2.60 14.85
C GLN A 69 -23.77 2.23 13.84
N ALA A 70 -23.57 1.18 13.03
CA ALA A 70 -24.58 0.66 12.11
C ALA A 70 -25.84 0.22 12.87
N ARG A 71 -25.69 -0.51 13.99
CA ARG A 71 -26.81 -0.87 14.88
C ARG A 71 -27.55 0.35 15.44
N GLN A 72 -26.85 1.43 15.80
CA GLN A 72 -27.48 2.67 16.26
C GLN A 72 -28.25 3.41 15.15
N LEU A 73 -27.79 3.30 13.90
CA LEU A 73 -28.44 3.89 12.73
C LEU A 73 -29.55 3.00 12.12
N GLY A 74 -29.75 1.79 12.63
CA GLY A 74 -30.65 0.79 12.04
C GLY A 74 -30.18 0.25 10.67
N ALA A 75 -28.90 0.42 10.34
CA ALA A 75 -28.34 0.07 9.05
C ALA A 75 -27.86 -1.40 9.01
N SER A 76 -28.10 -2.09 7.89
CA SER A 76 -27.74 -3.50 7.71
C SER A 76 -26.29 -3.67 7.26
N VAL A 77 -25.44 -4.20 8.15
CA VAL A 77 -23.99 -4.38 7.93
C VAL A 77 -23.52 -5.74 8.41
N ASP A 78 -22.71 -6.41 7.59
CA ASP A 78 -21.86 -7.53 8.01
C ASP A 78 -20.40 -7.25 7.59
N ARG A 79 -19.44 -7.98 8.16
CA ARG A 79 -18.01 -7.87 7.87
C ARG A 79 -17.32 -9.22 7.87
N ALA A 80 -16.21 -9.31 7.17
CA ALA A 80 -15.24 -10.39 7.35
C ALA A 80 -13.81 -9.90 7.19
N TYR A 81 -12.91 -10.59 7.88
CA TYR A 81 -11.47 -10.51 7.67
C TYR A 81 -11.09 -11.57 6.64
N VAL A 82 -10.32 -11.19 5.62
CA VAL A 82 -9.89 -12.11 4.55
C VAL A 82 -8.62 -12.83 5.03
N PRO A 83 -8.63 -14.18 5.13
CA PRO A 83 -7.45 -14.94 5.49
C PRO A 83 -6.43 -14.91 4.34
N TYR A 84 -5.17 -14.67 4.66
CA TYR A 84 -4.04 -14.74 3.72
C TYR A 84 -2.74 -14.89 4.55
N PRO A 85 -1.58 -15.20 3.95
CA PRO A 85 -0.38 -15.51 4.73
C PRO A 85 0.06 -14.43 5.73
N GLY A 86 -0.13 -13.14 5.46
CA GLY A 86 0.31 -12.07 6.37
C GLY A 86 1.84 -12.05 6.60
N SER A 87 2.62 -12.67 5.72
CA SER A 87 4.04 -12.97 5.89
C SER A 87 4.96 -11.93 5.25
N PHE A 88 6.14 -11.75 5.81
CA PHE A 88 7.27 -11.04 5.20
C PHE A 88 8.49 -11.97 5.20
N GLY A 89 8.40 -13.10 4.50
CA GLY A 89 9.55 -13.98 4.27
C GLY A 89 10.16 -14.58 5.54
N GLY A 90 9.38 -14.81 6.60
CA GLY A 90 9.93 -15.22 7.90
C GLY A 90 10.85 -14.20 8.60
N LEU A 91 10.97 -12.97 8.11
CA LEU A 91 11.59 -11.85 8.85
C LEU A 91 10.69 -11.40 10.03
N THR A 92 9.42 -11.76 9.98
CA THR A 92 8.40 -11.53 11.01
C THR A 92 7.66 -12.84 11.30
N PRO A 93 7.12 -13.05 12.52
CA PRO A 93 6.20 -14.15 12.78
C PRO A 93 4.99 -14.11 11.84
N GLY A 94 4.51 -15.25 11.34
CA GLY A 94 3.28 -15.31 10.52
C GLY A 94 3.37 -16.19 9.26
N GLY A 95 4.57 -16.53 8.80
CA GLY A 95 4.76 -17.42 7.64
C GLY A 95 6.22 -17.45 7.17
N THR A 96 6.49 -18.22 6.13
CA THR A 96 7.81 -18.26 5.46
C THR A 96 7.77 -17.63 4.06
N GLU A 97 6.58 -17.53 3.48
CA GLU A 97 6.27 -16.99 2.15
C GLU A 97 6.80 -15.56 2.02
N SER A 98 7.32 -15.20 0.85
CA SER A 98 7.79 -13.83 0.60
C SER A 98 6.68 -12.79 0.73
N TYR A 99 7.04 -11.52 0.96
CA TYR A 99 6.07 -10.42 1.01
C TYR A 99 5.23 -10.34 -0.27
N VAL A 100 5.86 -10.61 -1.42
CA VAL A 100 5.23 -10.58 -2.75
C VAL A 100 4.18 -11.67 -2.88
N GLU A 101 4.49 -12.91 -2.47
CA GLU A 101 3.55 -14.03 -2.49
C GLU A 101 2.41 -13.80 -1.49
N SER A 102 2.70 -13.29 -0.30
CA SER A 102 1.70 -12.91 0.70
C SER A 102 0.71 -11.86 0.16
N VAL A 103 1.20 -10.78 -0.46
CA VAL A 103 0.33 -9.76 -1.08
C VAL A 103 -0.49 -10.35 -2.24
N THR A 104 0.12 -11.16 -3.11
CA THR A 104 -0.55 -11.78 -4.25
C THR A 104 -1.71 -12.69 -3.79
N ALA A 105 -1.45 -13.56 -2.81
CA ALA A 105 -2.49 -14.41 -2.21
C ALA A 105 -3.58 -13.57 -1.52
N GLY A 106 -3.24 -12.44 -0.91
CA GLY A 106 -4.21 -11.49 -0.35
C GLY A 106 -5.13 -10.87 -1.41
N GLU A 107 -4.59 -10.48 -2.57
CA GLU A 107 -5.37 -9.93 -3.70
C GLU A 107 -6.32 -10.98 -4.31
N GLU A 108 -5.84 -12.22 -4.47
CA GLU A 108 -6.62 -13.34 -4.97
C GLU A 108 -7.75 -13.71 -3.99
N ASN A 109 -7.45 -13.86 -2.70
CA ASN A 109 -8.44 -14.18 -1.67
C ASN A 109 -9.47 -13.06 -1.50
N LEU A 110 -9.07 -11.78 -1.55
CA LEU A 110 -9.99 -10.65 -1.54
C LEU A 110 -10.93 -10.67 -2.76
N SER A 111 -10.39 -11.03 -3.94
CA SER A 111 -11.16 -11.17 -5.17
C SER A 111 -12.17 -12.32 -5.11
N LEU A 112 -11.79 -13.45 -4.50
CA LEU A 112 -12.68 -14.59 -4.26
C LEU A 112 -13.80 -14.21 -3.26
N ALA A 113 -13.44 -13.58 -2.13
CA ALA A 113 -14.41 -13.12 -1.14
C ALA A 113 -15.41 -12.11 -1.71
N ALA A 114 -14.95 -11.13 -2.49
CA ALA A 114 -15.79 -10.14 -3.14
C ALA A 114 -16.79 -10.78 -4.14
N GLN A 115 -16.34 -11.76 -4.92
CA GLN A 115 -17.21 -12.52 -5.82
C GLN A 115 -18.21 -13.40 -5.05
N LYS A 116 -17.76 -14.10 -3.99
CA LYS A 116 -18.60 -14.95 -3.14
C LYS A 116 -19.76 -14.16 -2.54
N VAL A 117 -19.46 -13.04 -1.87
CA VAL A 117 -20.46 -12.16 -1.27
C VAL A 117 -21.47 -11.66 -2.30
N LEU A 118 -21.02 -11.17 -3.47
CA LEU A 118 -21.94 -10.67 -4.50
C LEU A 118 -22.72 -11.79 -5.23
N SER A 119 -22.22 -13.03 -5.24
CA SER A 119 -22.93 -14.17 -5.81
C SER A 119 -24.09 -14.65 -4.91
N GLN A 120 -23.91 -14.58 -3.59
CA GLN A 120 -24.93 -14.95 -2.60
C GLN A 120 -25.88 -13.78 -2.29
N CYS A 121 -25.39 -12.54 -2.32
CA CYS A 121 -26.15 -11.32 -2.04
C CYS A 121 -26.01 -10.27 -3.16
N PRO A 122 -26.69 -10.44 -4.31
CA PRO A 122 -26.53 -9.57 -5.48
C PRO A 122 -26.92 -8.10 -5.27
N SER A 123 -27.76 -7.81 -4.26
CA SER A 123 -28.16 -6.46 -3.86
C SER A 123 -27.10 -5.73 -3.03
N ALA A 124 -26.25 -6.46 -2.30
CA ALA A 124 -25.28 -5.90 -1.37
C ALA A 124 -24.27 -4.98 -2.07
N LYS A 125 -23.66 -4.09 -1.30
CA LYS A 125 -22.46 -3.35 -1.70
C LYS A 125 -21.28 -3.79 -0.84
N LEU A 126 -20.10 -3.76 -1.43
CA LEU A 126 -18.85 -4.07 -0.77
C LEU A 126 -18.21 -2.78 -0.24
N ALA A 127 -17.60 -2.83 0.93
CA ALA A 127 -16.51 -1.93 1.26
C ALA A 127 -15.24 -2.73 1.54
N VAL A 128 -14.08 -2.14 1.25
CA VAL A 128 -12.78 -2.78 1.51
C VAL A 128 -11.96 -1.89 2.43
N VAL A 129 -11.50 -2.45 3.55
CA VAL A 129 -10.56 -1.78 4.44
C VAL A 129 -9.25 -2.56 4.50
N GLY A 130 -8.12 -1.87 4.57
CA GLY A 130 -6.82 -2.53 4.55
C GLY A 130 -5.76 -1.79 5.36
N PHE A 131 -4.87 -2.52 6.01
CA PHE A 131 -3.75 -1.99 6.78
C PHE A 131 -2.41 -2.54 6.28
N SER A 132 -1.39 -1.69 6.14
CA SER A 132 -0.01 -2.11 5.86
C SER A 132 0.10 -3.04 4.64
N GLN A 133 0.57 -4.29 4.81
CA GLN A 133 0.55 -5.31 3.74
C GLN A 133 -0.84 -5.55 3.15
N GLY A 134 -1.88 -5.66 3.98
CA GLY A 134 -3.26 -5.77 3.52
C GLY A 134 -3.78 -4.50 2.83
N ALA A 135 -3.26 -3.32 3.18
CA ALA A 135 -3.55 -2.09 2.44
C ALA A 135 -2.94 -2.11 1.03
N HIS A 136 -1.82 -2.80 0.82
CA HIS A 136 -1.26 -3.04 -0.52
C HIS A 136 -2.25 -3.86 -1.37
N ALA A 137 -2.63 -5.05 -0.88
CA ALA A 137 -3.55 -5.94 -1.58
C ALA A 137 -4.92 -5.27 -1.84
N ALA A 138 -5.48 -4.62 -0.82
CA ALA A 138 -6.72 -3.86 -0.96
C ALA A 138 -6.62 -2.71 -1.97
N SER A 139 -5.48 -2.01 -2.03
CA SER A 139 -5.25 -0.94 -3.00
C SER A 139 -5.21 -1.46 -4.45
N ASN A 140 -4.50 -2.56 -4.71
CA ASN A 140 -4.44 -3.18 -6.03
C ASN A 140 -5.80 -3.73 -6.48
N PHE A 141 -6.55 -4.38 -5.58
CA PHE A 141 -7.94 -4.77 -5.82
C PHE A 141 -8.82 -3.55 -6.17
N LEU A 142 -8.83 -2.51 -5.34
CA LEU A 142 -9.65 -1.32 -5.57
C LEU A 142 -9.26 -0.57 -6.85
N ARG A 143 -7.97 -0.54 -7.21
CA ARG A 143 -7.46 0.04 -8.46
C ARG A 143 -8.00 -0.71 -9.67
N SER A 144 -7.81 -2.04 -9.72
CA SER A 144 -8.31 -2.85 -10.85
C SER A 144 -9.84 -2.78 -10.99
N VAL A 145 -10.59 -2.84 -9.87
CA VAL A 145 -12.04 -2.66 -9.89
C VAL A 145 -12.43 -1.27 -10.43
N GLY A 146 -11.74 -0.21 -9.98
CA GLY A 146 -12.00 1.16 -10.40
C GLY A 146 -11.63 1.47 -11.86
N GLU A 147 -10.64 0.76 -12.41
CA GLU A 147 -10.26 0.75 -13.83
C GLU A 147 -11.19 -0.13 -14.70
N GLY A 148 -12.04 -0.96 -14.08
CA GLY A 148 -12.94 -1.89 -14.79
C GLY A 148 -12.28 -3.20 -15.23
N THR A 149 -11.11 -3.53 -14.69
CA THR A 149 -10.33 -4.74 -14.97
C THR A 149 -10.36 -5.78 -13.83
N GLY A 150 -10.88 -5.40 -12.66
CA GLY A 150 -10.95 -6.25 -11.46
C GLY A 150 -12.09 -7.27 -11.44
N ALA A 151 -12.07 -8.15 -10.43
CA ALA A 151 -12.98 -9.30 -10.30
C ALA A 151 -14.47 -8.96 -10.06
N VAL A 152 -14.79 -7.71 -9.72
CA VAL A 152 -16.16 -7.23 -9.49
C VAL A 152 -16.36 -5.85 -10.12
N PRO A 153 -17.57 -5.47 -10.56
CA PRO A 153 -17.79 -4.18 -11.19
C PRO A 153 -17.74 -3.03 -10.17
N ALA A 154 -17.16 -1.88 -10.54
CA ALA A 154 -16.98 -0.71 -9.68
C ALA A 154 -18.25 -0.15 -9.01
N ARG A 155 -19.43 -0.43 -9.57
CA ARG A 155 -20.74 -0.09 -8.98
C ARG A 155 -21.10 -0.91 -7.75
N SER A 156 -20.47 -2.06 -7.55
CA SER A 156 -20.70 -2.95 -6.41
C SER A 156 -19.84 -2.60 -5.20
N VAL A 157 -18.71 -1.91 -5.38
CA VAL A 157 -17.94 -1.33 -4.27
C VAL A 157 -18.55 0.02 -3.92
N ALA A 158 -18.96 0.22 -2.67
CA ALA A 158 -19.47 1.48 -2.13
C ALA A 158 -18.33 2.40 -1.67
N ALA A 159 -17.39 1.88 -0.89
CA ALA A 159 -16.31 2.65 -0.23
C ALA A 159 -15.02 1.83 -0.05
N GLY A 160 -13.90 2.52 0.23
CA GLY A 160 -12.65 1.89 0.66
C GLY A 160 -11.81 2.75 1.60
N ALA A 161 -11.12 2.14 2.56
CA ALA A 161 -10.24 2.85 3.49
C ALA A 161 -8.92 2.10 3.73
N LEU A 162 -7.82 2.72 3.33
CA LEU A 162 -6.49 2.14 3.34
C LEU A 162 -5.61 2.90 4.34
N PHE A 163 -4.85 2.19 5.16
CA PHE A 163 -4.01 2.75 6.22
C PHE A 163 -2.58 2.22 6.07
N GLY A 164 -1.58 3.10 6.07
CA GLY A 164 -0.18 2.70 5.92
C GLY A 164 0.13 2.04 4.57
N ALA A 165 -0.59 2.44 3.51
CA ALA A 165 -0.56 1.76 2.21
C ALA A 165 0.79 1.90 1.46
N PRO A 166 1.50 0.78 1.18
CA PRO A 166 2.74 0.75 0.39
C PRO A 166 2.59 1.23 -1.05
N THR A 167 1.35 1.33 -1.54
CA THR A 167 0.97 1.80 -2.87
C THR A 167 0.70 3.30 -2.94
N ARG A 168 0.78 4.07 -1.85
CA ARG A 168 0.44 5.51 -1.89
C ARG A 168 1.39 6.30 -2.81
N SER A 169 0.90 6.91 -3.88
CA SER A 169 1.76 7.81 -4.69
C SER A 169 2.23 9.03 -3.90
N PRO A 170 3.48 9.50 -4.06
CA PRO A 170 4.01 10.67 -3.34
C PRO A 170 3.13 11.92 -3.43
N GLY A 171 2.99 12.64 -2.32
CA GLY A 171 2.16 13.84 -2.23
C GLY A 171 0.66 13.64 -2.45
N SER A 172 0.16 12.41 -2.54
CA SER A 172 -1.29 12.16 -2.71
C SER A 172 -2.08 12.59 -1.49
N GLY A 173 -3.17 13.32 -1.73
CA GLY A 173 -4.18 13.68 -0.74
C GLY A 173 -4.97 12.47 -0.21
N LEU A 174 -5.86 12.73 0.75
CA LEU A 174 -6.63 11.67 1.42
C LEU A 174 -7.47 10.82 0.46
N PHE A 175 -8.01 11.42 -0.61
CA PHE A 175 -8.78 10.74 -1.64
C PHE A 175 -8.01 10.80 -2.98
N PRO A 176 -7.16 9.80 -3.30
CA PRO A 176 -6.37 9.81 -4.53
C PRO A 176 -7.24 9.98 -5.78
N GLY A 177 -6.74 10.77 -6.73
CA GLY A 177 -7.44 11.14 -7.96
C GLY A 177 -8.38 12.34 -7.81
N THR A 178 -8.57 12.90 -6.61
CA THR A 178 -9.42 14.09 -6.39
C THR A 178 -8.76 15.11 -5.45
N SER A 179 -9.32 16.32 -5.37
CA SER A 179 -8.95 17.35 -4.38
C SER A 179 -9.88 17.38 -3.17
N GLN A 180 -10.67 16.32 -2.95
CA GLN A 180 -11.66 16.27 -1.89
C GLN A 180 -11.01 16.00 -0.52
N THR A 181 -11.61 16.57 0.53
CA THR A 181 -11.27 16.33 1.94
C THR A 181 -12.37 15.56 2.69
N ALA A 182 -13.43 15.17 1.99
CA ALA A 182 -14.57 14.41 2.49
C ALA A 182 -15.00 13.38 1.43
N PRO A 183 -15.54 12.22 1.83
CA PRO A 183 -15.91 11.15 0.91
C PRO A 183 -17.10 11.51 0.02
N SER A 184 -17.07 11.04 -1.22
CA SER A 184 -18.22 11.09 -2.13
C SER A 184 -19.31 10.10 -1.70
N PRO A 185 -20.61 10.45 -1.82
CA PRO A 185 -21.72 9.52 -1.67
C PRO A 185 -21.63 8.29 -2.58
N VAL A 186 -22.30 7.20 -2.18
CA VAL A 186 -22.42 6.02 -3.03
C VAL A 186 -23.37 6.32 -4.21
N PRO A 187 -23.00 5.99 -5.47
CA PRO A 187 -23.88 6.17 -6.61
C PRO A 187 -25.24 5.47 -6.40
N GLY A 188 -26.33 6.21 -6.63
CA GLY A 188 -27.70 5.72 -6.40
C GLY A 188 -28.28 6.04 -5.01
N THR A 189 -27.49 6.62 -4.08
CA THR A 189 -27.97 7.08 -2.77
C THR A 189 -28.14 8.60 -2.72
N ARG A 190 -28.90 9.10 -1.73
CA ARG A 190 -29.00 10.55 -1.45
C ARG A 190 -27.73 11.08 -0.77
N GLY A 191 -26.99 10.23 -0.06
CA GLY A 191 -25.71 10.58 0.56
C GLY A 191 -25.86 11.50 1.78
N GLU A 192 -27.01 11.48 2.45
CA GLU A 192 -27.33 12.41 3.54
C GLU A 192 -26.49 12.10 4.78
N ALA A 193 -26.35 10.83 5.14
CA ALA A 193 -25.51 10.41 6.25
C ALA A 193 -24.03 10.66 5.95
N VAL A 194 -23.55 10.34 4.75
CA VAL A 194 -22.16 10.58 4.33
C VAL A 194 -21.81 12.07 4.29
N LYS A 195 -22.74 12.95 3.87
CA LYS A 195 -22.54 14.41 3.88
C LYS A 195 -22.54 15.01 5.30
N ALA A 196 -23.12 14.33 6.29
CA ALA A 196 -23.17 14.79 7.67
C ALA A 196 -21.91 14.48 8.49
N LEU A 197 -20.93 13.77 7.91
CA LEU A 197 -19.66 13.44 8.56
C LEU A 197 -18.85 14.70 8.89
N SER A 198 -18.06 14.63 9.97
CA SER A 198 -17.10 15.67 10.34
C SER A 198 -16.07 15.89 9.21
N SER A 199 -15.61 17.12 9.01
CA SER A 199 -14.51 17.40 8.10
C SER A 199 -13.21 16.75 8.60
N VAL A 200 -12.46 16.16 7.67
CA VAL A 200 -11.14 15.59 7.96
C VAL A 200 -10.09 16.69 7.88
N SER A 201 -9.24 16.76 8.91
CA SER A 201 -8.08 17.63 8.99
C SER A 201 -6.82 16.83 8.68
N PHE A 202 -6.74 16.28 7.47
CA PHE A 202 -5.64 15.45 7.02
C PHE A 202 -4.56 16.28 6.30
N THR A 203 -3.35 16.32 6.86
CA THR A 203 -2.17 16.82 6.16
C THR A 203 -1.48 15.66 5.46
N ALA A 204 -1.57 15.61 4.13
CA ALA A 204 -0.88 14.61 3.34
C ALA A 204 0.64 14.80 3.45
N PRO A 205 1.41 13.76 3.84
CA PRO A 205 2.86 13.90 3.91
C PRO A 205 3.49 13.82 2.50
N GLU A 206 4.68 14.40 2.34
CA GLU A 206 5.30 14.59 1.02
C GLU A 206 5.84 13.30 0.39
N GLY A 207 6.26 12.32 1.21
CA GLY A 207 6.72 11.02 0.75
C GLY A 207 5.61 10.18 0.14
N GLY A 208 5.93 8.95 -0.23
CA GLY A 208 4.99 7.98 -0.79
C GLY A 208 5.32 6.56 -0.35
N GLY A 209 4.44 5.61 -0.65
CA GLY A 209 4.55 4.26 -0.15
C GLY A 209 5.77 3.49 -0.65
N ILE A 210 6.31 2.62 0.20
CA ILE A 210 7.60 1.96 -0.03
C ILE A 210 7.53 0.78 -1.01
N GLY A 211 6.32 0.42 -1.46
CA GLY A 211 6.10 -0.66 -2.43
C GLY A 211 6.69 -0.39 -3.81
N PRO A 212 6.59 -1.37 -4.73
CA PRO A 212 7.13 -1.25 -6.07
C PRO A 212 6.52 -0.06 -6.84
N VAL A 213 7.32 0.56 -7.71
CA VAL A 213 6.89 1.76 -8.45
C VAL A 213 5.65 1.51 -9.31
N ALA A 214 5.47 0.27 -9.80
CA ALA A 214 4.33 -0.15 -10.60
C ALA A 214 2.99 -0.24 -9.83
N ASP A 215 3.03 -0.34 -8.49
CA ASP A 215 1.82 -0.39 -7.66
C ASP A 215 1.44 0.97 -7.08
N LEU A 216 2.27 2.01 -7.30
CA LEU A 216 1.99 3.36 -6.83
C LEU A 216 0.72 3.89 -7.50
N THR A 217 -0.30 4.06 -6.67
CA THR A 217 -1.67 4.38 -7.05
C THR A 217 -1.98 5.83 -6.72
N SER A 218 -2.17 6.63 -7.77
CA SER A 218 -2.48 8.07 -7.68
C SER A 218 -3.98 8.37 -7.88
N SER A 219 -4.77 7.38 -8.28
CA SER A 219 -6.21 7.46 -8.52
C SER A 219 -6.81 6.04 -8.51
N TYR A 220 -8.07 5.90 -8.10
CA TYR A 220 -8.83 4.65 -8.13
C TYR A 220 -9.92 4.66 -9.24
N GLY A 221 -9.68 5.40 -10.33
CA GLY A 221 -10.60 5.47 -11.47
C GLY A 221 -12.02 5.85 -11.07
N SER A 222 -12.99 4.98 -11.37
CA SER A 222 -14.41 5.16 -11.01
C SER A 222 -14.74 4.99 -9.52
N LEU A 223 -13.76 4.62 -8.68
CA LEU A 223 -13.85 4.65 -7.22
C LEU A 223 -13.17 5.88 -6.58
N SER A 224 -12.52 6.76 -7.35
CA SER A 224 -11.89 7.97 -6.82
C SER A 224 -12.91 8.86 -6.08
N GLY A 225 -12.50 9.43 -4.94
CA GLY A 225 -13.41 10.09 -4.00
C GLY A 225 -14.21 9.15 -3.09
N ARG A 226 -14.23 7.84 -3.37
CA ARG A 226 -14.84 6.79 -2.52
C ARG A 226 -13.81 5.82 -1.93
N VAL A 227 -12.53 5.99 -2.24
CA VAL A 227 -11.40 5.30 -1.60
C VAL A 227 -10.51 6.34 -0.90
N SER A 228 -10.28 6.14 0.39
CA SER A 228 -9.36 6.96 1.19
C SER A 228 -8.02 6.25 1.42
N SER A 229 -6.93 7.02 1.47
CA SER A 229 -5.55 6.57 1.65
C SER A 229 -4.90 7.33 2.81
N TRP A 230 -5.11 6.85 4.03
CA TRP A 230 -4.56 7.41 5.25
C TRP A 230 -3.06 7.10 5.37
N CYS A 231 -2.29 8.15 5.60
CA CYS A 231 -0.86 8.04 5.83
C CYS A 231 -0.43 8.98 6.96
N GLN A 232 0.14 8.44 8.03
CA GLN A 232 0.70 9.22 9.11
C GLN A 232 2.10 9.70 8.69
N GLY A 233 2.43 10.97 8.98
CA GLY A 233 3.76 11.49 8.69
C GLY A 233 4.83 10.69 9.41
N GLY A 234 5.79 10.12 8.66
CA GLY A 234 6.83 9.25 9.19
C GLY A 234 6.49 7.76 9.29
N ASP A 235 5.28 7.34 8.91
CA ASP A 235 5.05 5.92 8.59
C ASP A 235 5.72 5.60 7.24
N LEU A 236 6.94 5.06 7.27
CA LEU A 236 7.68 4.68 6.06
C LEU A 236 6.95 3.66 5.17
N ALA A 237 5.91 2.96 5.63
CA ALA A 237 5.12 2.14 4.72
C ALA A 237 4.45 3.00 3.64
N CYS A 238 3.96 4.20 3.97
CA CYS A 238 3.20 5.09 3.07
C CYS A 238 3.83 6.49 2.84
N ASP A 239 4.87 6.83 3.60
CA ASP A 239 5.63 8.08 3.62
C ASP A 239 7.15 7.82 3.54
N ALA A 240 7.56 6.85 2.72
CA ALA A 240 8.97 6.69 2.37
C ALA A 240 9.44 7.89 1.53
N PRO A 241 10.70 8.36 1.71
CA PRO A 241 11.22 9.51 0.98
C PRO A 241 11.16 9.33 -0.54
N ALA A 242 10.60 10.32 -1.24
CA ALA A 242 10.30 10.21 -2.66
C ALA A 242 11.57 10.08 -3.55
N ASN A 243 12.67 10.72 -3.15
CA ASN A 243 13.97 10.65 -3.82
C ASN A 243 14.93 9.72 -3.07
N ALA A 244 14.52 8.46 -2.91
CA ALA A 244 15.32 7.37 -2.35
C ALA A 244 15.17 6.03 -3.14
N PRO A 245 15.35 6.01 -4.48
CA PRO A 245 15.15 4.81 -5.29
C PRO A 245 16.07 3.64 -4.89
N VAL A 246 17.27 3.87 -4.36
CA VAL A 246 18.10 2.78 -3.80
C VAL A 246 17.44 2.11 -2.59
N VAL A 247 16.76 2.86 -1.73
CA VAL A 247 16.05 2.32 -0.56
C VAL A 247 14.88 1.45 -1.03
N ARG A 248 14.09 1.93 -2.00
CA ARG A 248 13.03 1.13 -2.63
C ARG A 248 13.58 -0.14 -3.29
N ALA A 249 14.73 -0.09 -3.96
CA ALA A 249 15.37 -1.27 -4.54
C ALA A 249 15.77 -2.32 -3.48
N VAL A 250 16.33 -1.89 -2.35
CA VAL A 250 16.66 -2.78 -1.22
C VAL A 250 15.40 -3.40 -0.63
N VAL A 251 14.32 -2.63 -0.45
CA VAL A 251 13.04 -3.13 0.08
C VAL A 251 12.35 -4.10 -0.89
N ASN A 252 12.34 -3.81 -2.19
CA ASN A 252 11.83 -4.73 -3.21
C ASN A 252 12.58 -6.07 -3.19
N VAL A 253 13.90 -6.05 -3.05
CA VAL A 253 14.72 -7.28 -2.92
C VAL A 253 14.40 -7.99 -1.60
N ALA A 254 14.36 -7.28 -0.47
CA ALA A 254 14.04 -7.85 0.84
C ALA A 254 12.64 -8.52 0.87
N GLY A 255 11.65 -7.91 0.20
CA GLY A 255 10.31 -8.47 0.05
C GLY A 255 10.21 -9.74 -0.80
N GLN A 256 11.28 -10.12 -1.51
CA GLN A 256 11.39 -11.38 -2.27
C GLN A 256 12.14 -12.48 -1.49
N VAL A 257 12.68 -12.19 -0.30
CA VAL A 257 13.45 -13.17 0.47
C VAL A 257 12.54 -14.03 1.34
N GLU A 258 12.94 -15.29 1.54
CA GLU A 258 12.42 -16.18 2.57
C GLU A 258 13.58 -16.54 3.52
N VAL A 259 13.42 -16.31 4.82
CA VAL A 259 14.46 -16.41 5.87
C VAL A 259 14.08 -17.43 6.95
N GLY A 260 12.79 -17.75 7.11
CA GLY A 260 12.29 -18.72 8.10
C GLY A 260 12.40 -20.20 7.71
N GLY A 261 13.03 -20.51 6.56
CA GLY A 261 13.13 -21.87 6.01
C GLY A 261 14.56 -22.42 5.96
N ASP A 262 14.87 -23.23 4.95
CA ASP A 262 16.22 -23.74 4.69
C ASP A 262 17.20 -22.57 4.44
N PRO A 263 18.32 -22.45 5.18
CA PRO A 263 19.29 -21.37 4.99
C PRO A 263 19.91 -21.34 3.58
N PHE A 264 19.95 -22.46 2.86
CA PHE A 264 20.38 -22.49 1.45
C PHE A 264 19.34 -21.86 0.53
N VAL A 265 18.04 -22.01 0.82
CA VAL A 265 16.96 -21.34 0.07
C VAL A 265 17.08 -19.84 0.24
N ALA A 266 17.22 -19.33 1.48
CA ALA A 266 17.39 -17.91 1.77
C ALA A 266 18.54 -17.28 0.96
N ILE A 267 19.75 -17.87 1.03
CA ILE A 267 20.93 -17.40 0.29
C ILE A 267 20.69 -17.47 -1.22
N SER A 268 20.08 -18.55 -1.73
CA SER A 268 19.81 -18.71 -3.16
C SER A 268 18.77 -17.72 -3.68
N THR A 269 17.78 -17.34 -2.88
CA THR A 269 16.71 -16.41 -3.25
C THR A 269 17.22 -14.96 -3.24
N VAL A 270 17.97 -14.56 -2.21
CA VAL A 270 18.73 -13.29 -2.20
C VAL A 270 19.65 -13.20 -3.42
N GLY A 271 20.44 -14.24 -3.68
CA GLY A 271 21.35 -14.30 -4.81
C GLY A 271 20.66 -14.21 -6.17
N ARG A 272 19.53 -14.92 -6.36
CA ARG A 272 18.73 -14.88 -7.59
C ARG A 272 18.06 -13.52 -7.81
N ALA A 273 17.46 -12.93 -6.78
CA ALA A 273 16.82 -11.62 -6.87
C ALA A 273 17.84 -10.53 -7.23
N LEU A 274 19.01 -10.52 -6.58
CA LEU A 274 20.09 -9.56 -6.86
C LEU A 274 20.73 -9.78 -8.23
N ALA A 275 21.00 -11.03 -8.63
CA ALA A 275 21.55 -11.33 -9.95
C ALA A 275 20.57 -10.97 -11.09
N SER A 276 19.28 -11.28 -10.92
CA SER A 276 18.22 -10.94 -11.87
C SER A 276 18.06 -9.41 -12.00
N THR A 277 18.02 -8.70 -10.87
CA THR A 277 17.97 -7.24 -10.81
C THR A 277 19.17 -6.62 -11.53
N ALA A 278 20.39 -7.01 -11.16
CA ALA A 278 21.62 -6.49 -11.76
C ALA A 278 21.71 -6.78 -13.26
N PHE A 279 21.28 -7.97 -13.70
CA PHE A 279 21.24 -8.34 -15.13
C PHE A 279 20.23 -7.48 -15.91
N LYS A 280 18.99 -7.35 -15.41
CA LYS A 280 17.94 -6.49 -15.99
C LYS A 280 18.47 -5.04 -16.13
N THR A 281 18.99 -4.46 -15.04
CA THR A 281 19.56 -3.10 -15.04
C THR A 281 20.72 -2.96 -16.03
N ALA A 282 21.64 -3.92 -16.10
CA ALA A 282 22.79 -3.85 -17.00
C ALA A 282 22.38 -3.89 -18.49
N VAL A 283 21.46 -4.79 -18.87
CA VAL A 283 20.96 -4.88 -20.25
C VAL A 283 20.21 -3.60 -20.63
N ASP A 284 19.39 -3.07 -19.73
CA ASP A 284 18.62 -1.83 -19.93
C ASP A 284 19.52 -0.59 -20.07
N VAL A 285 20.55 -0.42 -19.20
CA VAL A 285 21.55 0.66 -19.34
C VAL A 285 22.26 0.60 -20.70
N VAL A 286 22.73 -0.59 -21.12
CA VAL A 286 23.41 -0.73 -22.42
C VAL A 286 22.46 -0.42 -23.59
N ASN A 287 21.20 -0.83 -23.51
CA ASN A 287 20.24 -0.63 -24.58
C ASN A 287 19.69 0.81 -24.65
N GLN A 288 19.48 1.49 -23.52
CA GLN A 288 18.87 2.82 -23.47
C GLN A 288 19.87 3.97 -23.42
N ASP A 289 20.96 3.83 -22.67
CA ASP A 289 21.82 4.98 -22.31
C ASP A 289 23.11 5.04 -23.15
N ILE A 290 23.57 3.91 -23.67
CA ILE A 290 24.75 3.83 -24.56
C ILE A 290 24.32 3.98 -26.02
N GLN A 291 24.77 5.07 -26.65
CA GLN A 291 24.62 5.30 -28.09
C GLN A 291 25.94 5.04 -28.81
N ALA A 292 25.94 4.06 -29.70
CA ALA A 292 27.07 3.69 -30.56
C ALA A 292 26.66 3.84 -32.03
N PRO A 293 26.96 4.98 -32.69
CA PRO A 293 26.61 5.20 -34.10
C PRO A 293 27.37 4.23 -35.01
N LYS A 294 26.66 3.50 -35.88
CA LYS A 294 27.25 2.50 -36.79
C LYS A 294 28.35 3.06 -37.71
N SER A 295 28.34 4.38 -37.97
CA SER A 295 29.29 5.09 -38.82
C SER A 295 30.44 5.79 -38.07
N ALA A 296 30.42 5.82 -36.73
CA ALA A 296 31.40 6.57 -35.93
C ALA A 296 31.58 5.96 -34.54
N LEU A 297 32.35 4.87 -34.44
CA LEU A 297 32.65 4.19 -33.18
C LEU A 297 33.47 5.06 -32.20
N SER A 298 34.10 6.14 -32.67
CA SER A 298 34.74 7.17 -31.83
C SER A 298 33.76 8.19 -31.22
N ALA A 299 32.49 8.20 -31.66
CA ALA A 299 31.49 9.20 -31.25
C ALA A 299 30.59 8.75 -30.08
N ILE A 300 30.84 7.58 -29.50
CA ILE A 300 30.05 6.97 -28.41
C ILE A 300 29.66 8.01 -27.36
N SER A 301 28.39 8.03 -26.95
CA SER A 301 27.90 8.86 -25.86
C SER A 301 27.16 8.04 -24.83
N VAL A 302 27.23 8.50 -23.58
CA VAL A 302 26.35 8.05 -22.50
C VAL A 302 25.36 9.19 -22.24
N GLN A 303 24.07 8.92 -22.44
CA GLN A 303 23.00 9.90 -22.25
C GLN A 303 21.84 9.27 -21.47
N PRO A 304 21.96 9.18 -20.13
CA PRO A 304 20.97 8.49 -19.31
C PRO A 304 19.63 9.22 -19.28
N LYS A 305 18.54 8.48 -19.51
CA LYS A 305 17.17 8.99 -19.31
C LYS A 305 16.63 8.72 -17.90
N LYS A 306 17.19 7.74 -17.21
CA LYS A 306 16.92 7.37 -15.82
C LYS A 306 18.24 7.23 -15.08
N THR A 307 18.21 7.37 -13.75
CA THR A 307 19.37 7.01 -12.93
C THR A 307 19.52 5.49 -12.82
N ILE A 308 20.72 5.01 -12.59
CA ILE A 308 21.02 3.60 -12.30
C ILE A 308 20.20 3.15 -11.10
N SER A 309 20.10 3.97 -10.06
CA SER A 309 19.25 3.70 -8.89
C SER A 309 17.76 3.58 -9.22
N GLN A 310 17.21 4.40 -10.13
CA GLN A 310 15.84 4.24 -10.64
C GLN A 310 15.67 2.95 -11.44
N ARG A 311 16.61 2.64 -12.34
CA ARG A 311 16.61 1.37 -13.10
C ARG A 311 16.76 0.15 -12.18
N LEU A 312 17.46 0.27 -11.05
CA LEU A 312 17.59 -0.77 -10.03
C LEU A 312 16.27 -0.96 -9.27
N ALA A 313 15.59 0.13 -8.88
CA ALA A 313 14.28 0.10 -8.25
C ALA A 313 13.21 -0.53 -9.17
N GLU A 314 13.26 -0.24 -10.47
CA GLU A 314 12.36 -0.86 -11.46
C GLU A 314 12.72 -2.33 -11.73
N ALA A 315 14.00 -2.66 -11.90
CA ALA A 315 14.44 -4.03 -12.17
C ALA A 315 14.23 -5.00 -11.00
N SER A 316 14.24 -4.47 -9.77
CA SER A 316 14.00 -5.23 -8.53
C SER A 316 12.54 -5.58 -8.28
N ASP A 317 11.58 -5.00 -9.02
CA ASP A 317 10.21 -5.51 -9.00
C ASP A 317 10.21 -6.98 -9.51
N PRO A 318 9.65 -7.94 -8.75
CA PRO A 318 9.60 -9.35 -9.15
C PRO A 318 8.92 -9.55 -10.51
N ARG A 319 7.93 -8.71 -10.84
CA ARG A 319 7.16 -8.75 -12.09
C ARG A 319 7.85 -8.00 -13.23
N ALA A 320 8.97 -7.30 -12.97
CA ALA A 320 9.71 -6.61 -14.03
C ALA A 320 10.18 -7.60 -15.08
N LYS A 321 9.71 -7.40 -16.32
CA LYS A 321 9.92 -8.29 -17.46
C LYS A 321 11.40 -8.60 -17.67
N ALA A 322 11.73 -9.88 -17.80
CA ALA A 322 13.08 -10.31 -18.17
C ALA A 322 13.42 -9.81 -19.59
N PRO A 323 14.67 -9.37 -19.86
CA PRO A 323 15.06 -8.92 -21.19
C PRO A 323 14.92 -10.04 -22.21
N THR A 324 14.34 -9.74 -23.36
CA THR A 324 14.20 -10.69 -24.46
C THR A 324 15.57 -11.08 -25.02
N GLY A 325 15.68 -12.26 -25.65
CA GLY A 325 16.91 -12.68 -26.32
C GLY A 325 17.40 -11.68 -27.38
N GLN A 326 16.49 -10.91 -27.98
CA GLN A 326 16.82 -9.81 -28.90
C GLN A 326 17.44 -8.61 -28.17
N GLU A 327 16.90 -8.20 -27.02
CA GLU A 327 17.47 -7.11 -26.19
C GLU A 327 18.83 -7.50 -25.61
N VAL A 328 19.00 -8.75 -25.17
CA VAL A 328 20.31 -9.27 -24.72
C VAL A 328 21.31 -9.28 -25.88
N THR A 329 20.91 -9.77 -27.06
CA THR A 329 21.77 -9.77 -28.25
C THR A 329 22.11 -8.35 -28.70
N ALA A 330 21.16 -7.41 -28.67
CA ALA A 330 21.38 -6.01 -28.99
C ALA A 330 22.38 -5.36 -28.01
N ALA A 331 22.26 -5.65 -26.71
CA ALA A 331 23.20 -5.18 -25.70
C ALA A 331 24.61 -5.75 -25.92
N LEU A 332 24.73 -7.06 -26.14
CA LEU A 332 26.00 -7.73 -26.46
C LEU A 332 26.64 -7.16 -27.74
N MET A 333 25.84 -6.93 -28.79
CA MET A 333 26.31 -6.33 -30.04
C MET A 333 26.74 -4.88 -29.85
N LYS A 334 26.03 -4.07 -29.06
CA LYS A 334 26.49 -2.73 -28.69
C LYS A 334 27.84 -2.77 -27.98
N VAL A 335 28.00 -3.63 -26.97
CA VAL A 335 29.27 -3.79 -26.23
C VAL A 335 30.40 -4.29 -27.15
N GLY A 336 30.11 -5.20 -28.08
CA GLY A 336 31.08 -5.71 -29.05
C GLY A 336 31.50 -4.67 -30.08
N LEU A 337 30.56 -3.90 -30.63
CA LEU A 337 30.81 -2.87 -31.65
C LEU A 337 31.60 -1.66 -31.12
N ILE A 338 31.55 -1.37 -29.81
CA ILE A 338 32.27 -0.25 -29.21
C ILE A 338 33.82 -0.40 -29.27
N GLY A 339 34.31 -1.63 -29.42
CA GLY A 339 35.74 -1.93 -29.35
C GLY A 339 36.33 -1.74 -27.95
N ILE A 340 37.61 -2.05 -27.78
CA ILE A 340 38.30 -1.92 -26.48
C ILE A 340 38.70 -0.45 -26.27
N ASN A 341 37.73 0.37 -25.88
CA ASN A 341 37.91 1.73 -25.38
C ASN A 341 37.71 1.78 -23.86
N ALA A 342 38.40 2.69 -23.17
CA ALA A 342 38.48 2.75 -21.70
C ALA A 342 37.11 2.72 -20.98
N ALA A 343 36.06 3.30 -21.58
CA ALA A 343 34.70 3.26 -21.02
C ALA A 343 34.13 1.83 -20.90
N VAL A 344 34.43 0.93 -21.84
CA VAL A 344 34.02 -0.49 -21.75
C VAL A 344 34.90 -1.26 -20.78
N THR A 345 36.15 -0.87 -20.58
CA THR A 345 37.00 -1.43 -19.52
C THR A 345 36.46 -1.10 -18.13
N VAL A 346 36.02 0.15 -17.91
CA VAL A 346 35.32 0.56 -16.67
C VAL A 346 34.05 -0.26 -16.48
N VAL A 347 33.16 -0.33 -17.47
CA VAL A 347 31.91 -1.11 -17.35
C VAL A 347 32.19 -2.60 -17.10
N LYS A 348 33.14 -3.21 -17.81
CA LYS A 348 33.50 -4.64 -17.63
C LYS A 348 34.17 -4.95 -16.29
N LYS A 349 34.88 -4.00 -15.67
CA LYS A 349 35.53 -4.20 -14.35
C LYS A 349 34.65 -3.80 -13.16
N VAL A 350 33.78 -2.81 -13.35
CA VAL A 350 32.81 -2.37 -12.32
C VAL A 350 31.58 -3.28 -12.28
N LEU A 351 31.03 -3.69 -13.42
CA LEU A 351 29.87 -4.62 -13.49
C LEU A 351 30.30 -6.08 -13.71
N THR A 352 31.28 -6.56 -12.93
CA THR A 352 31.64 -7.99 -12.88
C THR A 352 30.67 -8.77 -11.98
N PRO A 353 30.48 -10.09 -12.19
CA PRO A 353 29.79 -10.94 -11.23
C PRO A 353 30.33 -10.81 -9.81
N GLU A 354 31.66 -10.68 -9.64
CA GLU A 354 32.29 -10.48 -8.33
C GLU A 354 31.97 -9.12 -7.72
N THR A 355 31.94 -8.02 -8.50
CA THR A 355 31.49 -6.72 -7.96
C THR A 355 30.01 -6.76 -7.61
N ILE A 356 29.16 -7.37 -8.44
CA ILE A 356 27.72 -7.51 -8.17
C ILE A 356 27.51 -8.31 -6.88
N ALA A 357 28.23 -9.42 -6.70
CA ALA A 357 28.21 -10.22 -5.47
C ALA A 357 28.76 -9.46 -4.24
N ALA A 358 29.83 -8.68 -4.39
CA ALA A 358 30.39 -7.87 -3.30
C ALA A 358 29.47 -6.70 -2.90
N VAL A 359 28.79 -6.07 -3.86
CA VAL A 359 27.79 -5.01 -3.65
C VAL A 359 26.51 -5.59 -3.02
N ALA A 360 26.09 -6.77 -3.48
CA ALA A 360 25.02 -7.55 -2.86
C ALA A 360 25.32 -7.86 -1.39
N ALA A 361 26.48 -8.46 -1.10
CA ALA A 361 26.88 -8.83 0.26
C ALA A 361 27.06 -7.61 1.17
N ALA A 362 27.68 -6.53 0.67
CA ALA A 362 27.85 -5.29 1.43
C ALA A 362 26.51 -4.57 1.67
N GLY A 363 25.64 -4.52 0.66
CA GLY A 363 24.35 -3.82 0.73
C GLY A 363 23.34 -4.49 1.66
N LEU A 364 23.43 -5.81 1.82
CA LEU A 364 22.62 -6.58 2.76
C LEU A 364 22.95 -6.25 4.24
N ALA A 365 24.19 -5.85 4.52
CA ALA A 365 24.64 -5.45 5.86
C ALA A 365 24.54 -3.92 6.09
N ASN A 366 24.88 -3.12 5.08
CA ASN A 366 24.78 -1.65 5.14
C ASN A 366 24.72 -1.05 3.71
N PRO A 367 23.62 -0.39 3.31
CA PRO A 367 23.48 0.24 2.00
C PRO A 367 24.59 1.24 1.64
N ALA A 368 25.15 1.97 2.61
CA ALA A 368 26.25 2.90 2.37
C ALA A 368 27.57 2.18 2.03
N VAL A 369 27.78 0.96 2.55
CA VAL A 369 28.97 0.14 2.26
C VAL A 369 28.90 -0.47 0.86
N ALA A 370 27.71 -0.79 0.34
CA ALA A 370 27.52 -1.15 -1.07
C ALA A 370 28.00 -0.05 -2.04
N PHE A 371 27.69 1.22 -1.74
CA PHE A 371 28.24 2.35 -2.50
C PHE A 371 29.76 2.48 -2.32
N GLY A 372 30.30 2.19 -1.14
CA GLY A 372 31.74 2.10 -0.89
C GLY A 372 32.45 1.07 -1.78
N VAL A 373 31.85 -0.12 -1.97
CA VAL A 373 32.39 -1.17 -2.86
C VAL A 373 32.37 -0.73 -4.33
N LEU A 374 31.28 -0.11 -4.79
CA LEU A 374 31.21 0.47 -6.13
C LEU A 374 32.23 1.59 -6.33
N ALA A 375 32.40 2.48 -5.35
CA ALA A 375 33.36 3.57 -5.38
C ALA A 375 34.81 3.04 -5.43
N ALA A 376 35.16 2.08 -4.58
CA ALA A 376 36.49 1.45 -4.57
C ALA A 376 36.82 0.76 -5.90
N LYS A 377 35.87 -0.01 -6.47
CA LYS A 377 36.03 -0.60 -7.82
C LYS A 377 36.16 0.47 -8.91
N THR A 378 35.44 1.59 -8.81
CA THR A 378 35.53 2.71 -9.76
C THR A 378 36.85 3.48 -9.65
N VAL A 379 37.43 3.60 -8.44
CA VAL A 379 38.78 4.16 -8.25
C VAL A 379 39.86 3.23 -8.83
N SER A 380 39.70 1.91 -8.70
CA SER A 380 40.69 0.92 -9.19
C SER A 380 40.91 0.91 -10.72
N VAL A 381 40.02 1.53 -11.50
CA VAL A 381 40.11 1.62 -12.97
C VAL A 381 40.67 2.96 -13.48
N LEU A 382 40.95 3.92 -12.59
CA LEU A 382 41.56 5.22 -12.96
C LEU A 382 42.93 5.13 -13.67
N PRO A 383 43.84 4.18 -13.37
CA PRO A 383 45.14 4.11 -14.05
C PRO A 383 45.08 3.74 -15.53
N GLU A 384 43.99 3.12 -16.01
CA GLU A 384 43.84 2.63 -17.39
C GLU A 384 43.08 3.63 -18.30
N LEU A 385 42.78 4.84 -17.81
CA LEU A 385 41.89 5.82 -18.43
C LEU A 385 42.60 6.90 -19.29
N VAL A 386 43.80 6.61 -19.81
CA VAL A 386 44.67 7.53 -20.57
C VAL A 386 45.25 6.79 -21.78
N PRO A 387 45.27 7.33 -23.04
CA PRO A 387 45.00 8.68 -23.55
C PRO A 387 43.97 8.70 -24.75
N PRO A 388 43.99 9.65 -25.73
CA PRO A 388 43.56 11.04 -25.63
C PRO A 388 42.33 11.40 -26.53
N ALA A 389 41.97 12.69 -26.55
CA ALA A 389 41.00 13.37 -27.43
C ALA A 389 39.48 13.12 -27.23
N THR A 390 39.00 11.90 -26.97
CA THR A 390 37.54 11.67 -26.73
C THR A 390 37.12 11.86 -25.26
N SER A 391 38.10 12.00 -24.37
CA SER A 391 37.97 11.81 -22.92
C SER A 391 37.13 12.87 -22.20
N GLN A 392 37.27 14.18 -22.50
CA GLN A 392 36.60 15.22 -21.72
C GLN A 392 35.06 15.13 -21.73
N ARG A 393 34.46 14.72 -22.86
CA ARG A 393 33.00 14.57 -22.97
C ARG A 393 32.49 13.39 -22.14
N LEU A 394 33.18 12.25 -22.23
CA LEU A 394 32.82 11.04 -21.50
C LEU A 394 33.03 11.20 -19.99
N VAL A 395 34.11 11.86 -19.56
CA VAL A 395 34.36 12.18 -18.15
C VAL A 395 33.28 13.12 -17.60
N ARG A 396 32.91 14.18 -18.33
CA ARG A 396 31.79 15.06 -17.93
C ARG A 396 30.45 14.31 -17.88
N GLN A 397 30.18 13.41 -18.83
CA GLN A 397 28.99 12.55 -18.83
C GLN A 397 28.97 11.59 -17.63
N ALA A 398 30.11 11.00 -17.25
CA ALA A 398 30.23 10.17 -16.06
C ALA A 398 30.01 10.96 -14.76
N PHE A 399 30.58 12.17 -14.64
CA PHE A 399 30.26 13.06 -13.52
C PHE A 399 28.78 13.47 -13.50
N GLN A 400 28.14 13.68 -14.65
CA GLN A 400 26.71 13.96 -14.71
C GLN A 400 25.87 12.76 -14.26
N VAL A 401 26.26 11.53 -14.59
CA VAL A 401 25.62 10.31 -14.06
C VAL A 401 25.69 10.31 -12.53
N VAL A 402 26.89 10.50 -11.94
CA VAL A 402 27.07 10.52 -10.49
C VAL A 402 26.30 11.65 -9.82
N GLN A 403 26.29 12.87 -10.38
CA GLN A 403 25.49 13.98 -9.86
C GLN A 403 23.99 13.68 -9.92
N ASN A 404 23.53 13.01 -10.99
CA ASN A 404 22.14 12.59 -11.11
C ASN A 404 21.80 11.50 -10.09
N GLU A 405 22.68 10.52 -9.81
CA GLU A 405 22.47 9.53 -8.74
C GLU A 405 22.34 10.20 -7.37
N VAL A 406 23.27 11.10 -7.03
CA VAL A 406 23.26 11.81 -5.74
C VAL A 406 21.99 12.65 -5.61
N LYS A 407 21.57 13.35 -6.67
CA LYS A 407 20.32 14.10 -6.69
C LYS A 407 19.09 13.20 -6.55
N ALA A 408 19.07 12.05 -7.22
CA ALA A 408 17.94 11.13 -7.20
C ALA A 408 17.79 10.36 -5.88
N ASN A 409 18.87 10.23 -5.10
CA ASN A 409 18.88 9.59 -3.78
C ASN A 409 19.10 10.60 -2.65
N ARG A 410 18.93 11.91 -2.89
CA ARG A 410 19.28 12.96 -1.93
C ARG A 410 18.57 12.78 -0.58
N ASP A 411 17.32 12.30 -0.60
CA ASP A 411 16.51 12.17 0.61
C ASP A 411 16.99 10.96 1.47
N ALA A 412 17.69 9.99 0.87
CA ALA A 412 18.35 8.90 1.60
C ALA A 412 19.60 9.35 2.38
N PHE A 413 20.08 10.57 2.12
CA PHE A 413 21.21 11.21 2.82
C PHE A 413 20.77 12.40 3.69
N ASP A 414 19.46 12.66 3.79
CA ASP A 414 18.92 13.79 4.56
C ASP A 414 18.79 13.43 6.05
N LEU A 415 19.37 14.25 6.91
CA LEU A 415 19.33 14.08 8.37
C LEU A 415 17.90 14.12 8.93
N VAL A 416 16.99 14.88 8.32
CA VAL A 416 15.57 14.95 8.70
C VAL A 416 14.90 13.62 8.38
N ALA A 417 15.11 13.08 7.17
CA ALA A 417 14.62 11.76 6.81
C ALA A 417 15.15 10.67 7.77
N MET A 418 16.43 10.74 8.16
CA MET A 418 17.01 9.82 9.16
C MET A 418 16.46 10.00 10.58
N THR A 419 15.96 11.18 10.97
CA THR A 419 15.24 11.34 12.24
C THR A 419 13.81 10.79 12.18
N THR A 420 13.12 10.93 11.04
CA THR A 420 11.79 10.36 10.80
C THR A 420 11.79 8.83 10.94
N VAL A 421 12.88 8.18 10.50
CA VAL A 421 13.11 6.72 10.62
C VAL A 421 13.10 6.23 12.09
N ARG A 422 13.26 7.08 13.10
CA ARG A 422 13.32 6.64 14.52
C ARG A 422 11.98 6.23 15.11
N ASN A 423 10.86 6.74 14.61
CA ASN A 423 9.53 6.55 15.21
C ASN A 423 8.59 5.66 14.37
N VAL A 424 9.09 5.02 13.30
CA VAL A 424 8.28 4.35 12.27
C VAL A 424 7.26 3.37 12.83
N ALA A 425 7.64 2.53 13.79
CA ALA A 425 6.72 1.58 14.40
C ALA A 425 5.57 2.25 15.19
N ALA A 426 5.85 3.40 15.82
CA ALA A 426 4.83 4.18 16.53
C ALA A 426 3.87 4.86 15.54
N GLU A 427 4.40 5.52 14.50
CA GLU A 427 3.58 6.19 13.48
C GLU A 427 2.75 5.17 12.68
N HIS A 428 3.32 4.02 12.32
CA HIS A 428 2.63 2.93 11.59
C HIS A 428 1.50 2.30 12.42
N GLY A 429 1.65 2.19 13.75
CA GLY A 429 0.59 1.74 14.66
C GLY A 429 -0.42 2.82 15.05
N SER A 430 -0.18 4.07 14.71
CA SER A 430 -0.87 5.23 15.31
C SER A 430 -2.32 5.45 14.87
N TYR A 431 -2.77 4.84 13.76
CA TYR A 431 -4.06 5.12 13.12
C TYR A 431 -5.30 4.91 14.02
N GLY A 432 -5.17 4.18 15.12
CA GLY A 432 -6.18 4.02 16.16
C GLY A 432 -6.32 5.18 17.15
N SER A 433 -5.31 6.05 17.26
CA SER A 433 -5.15 7.00 18.37
C SER A 433 -4.78 8.43 17.99
N VAL A 434 -4.10 8.67 16.85
CA VAL A 434 -3.77 10.05 16.43
C VAL A 434 -5.01 10.80 15.91
N PRO A 435 -5.29 12.04 16.35
CA PRO A 435 -6.41 12.83 15.83
C PRO A 435 -6.28 13.15 14.34
N ALA A 436 -7.35 12.99 13.57
CA ALA A 436 -7.40 13.30 12.15
C ALA A 436 -8.64 14.11 11.69
N THR A 437 -9.62 14.33 12.56
CA THR A 437 -10.76 15.24 12.30
C THR A 437 -10.67 16.49 13.17
N ALA A 438 -11.41 17.55 12.80
CA ALA A 438 -11.57 18.72 13.65
C ALA A 438 -12.22 18.41 15.02
N SER A 439 -12.97 17.30 15.11
CA SER A 439 -13.57 16.76 16.34
C SER A 439 -12.63 15.84 17.15
N GLY A 440 -11.36 15.68 16.72
CA GLY A 440 -10.36 14.88 17.41
C GLY A 440 -10.46 13.37 17.18
N GLN A 441 -11.29 12.90 16.26
CA GLN A 441 -11.45 11.47 15.97
C GLN A 441 -10.22 10.92 15.24
N ALA A 442 -9.81 9.70 15.59
CA ALA A 442 -8.74 8.99 14.90
C ALA A 442 -9.15 8.49 13.51
N PRO A 443 -8.21 8.29 12.56
CA PRO A 443 -8.45 7.79 11.21
C PRO A 443 -9.38 6.57 11.14
N THR A 444 -9.14 5.56 11.98
CA THR A 444 -9.95 4.32 12.03
C THR A 444 -11.37 4.57 12.52
N ARG A 445 -11.54 5.46 13.51
CA ARG A 445 -12.86 5.85 14.05
C ARG A 445 -13.65 6.65 13.03
N PHE A 446 -13.01 7.56 12.30
CA PHE A 446 -13.66 8.26 11.18
C PHE A 446 -14.08 7.26 10.09
N ALA A 447 -13.23 6.31 9.72
CA ALA A 447 -13.60 5.29 8.72
C ALA A 447 -14.76 4.40 9.18
N ALA A 448 -14.83 4.03 10.47
CA ALA A 448 -15.99 3.33 11.03
C ALA A 448 -17.29 4.15 10.91
N SER A 449 -17.26 5.44 11.27
CA SER A 449 -18.40 6.34 11.11
C SER A 449 -18.80 6.54 9.65
N TRP A 450 -17.83 6.64 8.74
CA TRP A 450 -18.10 6.75 7.31
C TRP A 450 -18.74 5.49 6.74
N LEU A 451 -18.26 4.30 7.10
CA LEU A 451 -18.85 3.03 6.65
C LEU A 451 -20.26 2.82 7.24
N ALA A 452 -20.51 3.22 8.48
CA ALA A 452 -21.85 3.20 9.07
C ALA A 452 -22.81 4.18 8.37
N ALA A 453 -22.34 5.37 8.01
CA ALA A 453 -23.08 6.34 7.21
C ALA A 453 -23.38 5.82 5.79
N VAL A 454 -22.40 5.19 5.14
CA VAL A 454 -22.58 4.51 3.84
C VAL A 454 -23.65 3.43 3.91
N ALA A 455 -23.66 2.61 4.96
CA ALA A 455 -24.69 1.60 5.15
C ALA A 455 -26.09 2.24 5.32
N SER A 456 -26.21 3.28 6.15
CA SER A 456 -27.47 4.00 6.37
C SER A 456 -28.03 4.63 5.07
N ASP A 457 -27.17 5.26 4.26
CA ASP A 457 -27.54 5.81 2.96
C ASP A 457 -27.95 4.72 1.94
N LEU A 458 -27.45 3.48 2.08
CA LEU A 458 -27.85 2.33 1.27
C LEU A 458 -29.19 1.74 1.71
N SER A 459 -29.41 1.52 3.01
CA SER A 459 -30.68 1.02 3.56
C SER A 459 -31.84 1.95 3.19
N ALA A 460 -31.66 3.26 3.34
CA ALA A 460 -32.66 4.26 2.96
C ALA A 460 -32.98 4.26 1.44
N ALA A 461 -32.05 3.83 0.58
CA ALA A 461 -32.29 3.68 -0.86
C ALA A 461 -33.05 2.38 -1.20
N ALA A 462 -32.80 1.29 -0.48
CA ALA A 462 -33.55 0.04 -0.60
C ALA A 462 -35.03 0.22 -0.21
N ASP A 463 -35.29 0.89 0.93
CA ASP A 463 -36.65 1.20 1.39
C ASP A 463 -37.43 2.09 0.41
N SER A 464 -36.76 3.09 -0.17
CA SER A 464 -37.33 4.00 -1.17
C SER A 464 -37.75 3.24 -2.44
N THR A 465 -36.96 2.25 -2.84
CA THR A 465 -37.24 1.40 -4.02
C THR A 465 -38.46 0.52 -3.76
N THR A 466 -38.51 -0.12 -2.59
CA THR A 466 -39.62 -1.00 -2.18
C THR A 466 -40.95 -0.23 -2.06
N SER A 467 -40.91 0.98 -1.46
CA SER A 467 -42.09 1.84 -1.30
C SER A 467 -42.73 2.26 -2.63
N THR A 468 -41.91 2.43 -3.68
CA THR A 468 -42.38 2.84 -5.01
C THR A 468 -43.17 1.71 -5.69
N THR A 469 -42.85 0.44 -5.43
CA THR A 469 -43.49 -0.72 -6.06
C THR A 469 -44.91 -1.00 -5.54
N VAL A 470 -45.25 -0.57 -4.32
CA VAL A 470 -46.58 -0.81 -3.72
C VAL A 470 -47.66 0.16 -4.25
N THR A 471 -47.26 1.28 -4.88
CA THR A 471 -48.22 2.26 -5.42
C THR A 471 -48.58 1.93 -6.88
N SER A 472 -49.38 0.88 -7.09
CA SER A 472 -49.94 0.55 -8.41
C SER A 472 -51.41 0.15 -8.35
N THR A 473 -52.25 1.08 -8.82
CA THR A 473 -53.62 0.86 -9.32
C THR A 473 -54.71 0.48 -8.30
N SER A 474 -55.28 1.50 -7.64
CA SER A 474 -56.71 1.51 -7.29
C SER A 474 -57.41 2.64 -8.02
N THR A 475 -57.81 2.38 -9.28
CA THR A 475 -58.70 3.27 -10.04
C THR A 475 -60.12 3.19 -9.50
N THR A 476 -60.56 4.22 -8.78
CA THR A 476 -61.97 4.42 -8.41
C THR A 476 -62.47 5.72 -9.06
N PRO A 477 -63.66 5.77 -9.70
CA PRO A 477 -64.02 6.89 -10.56
C PRO A 477 -64.38 8.18 -9.82
N THR A 478 -64.00 9.31 -10.42
CA THR A 478 -64.38 10.66 -10.00
C THR A 478 -65.90 10.83 -9.88
N THR A 479 -66.38 11.30 -8.73
CA THR A 479 -67.73 11.86 -8.60
C THR A 479 -67.63 13.28 -8.05
N THR A 480 -68.11 14.24 -8.84
CA THR A 480 -68.07 15.68 -8.53
C THR A 480 -69.20 16.05 -7.56
N THR A 481 -68.92 16.78 -6.48
CA THR A 481 -69.97 17.46 -5.70
C THR A 481 -69.44 18.77 -5.11
N VAL A 482 -70.37 19.69 -4.86
CA VAL A 482 -70.16 21.15 -4.87
C VAL A 482 -70.32 21.76 -3.46
N GLN A 483 -69.35 22.61 -3.08
CA GLN A 483 -69.47 23.82 -2.24
C GLN A 483 -70.30 23.77 -0.93
N SER A 484 -69.65 24.10 0.21
CA SER A 484 -70.14 25.15 1.13
C SER A 484 -69.08 25.62 2.13
N SER A 485 -69.18 26.90 2.50
CA SER A 485 -68.23 27.65 3.34
C SER A 485 -68.62 27.61 4.82
N ALA A 486 -67.62 27.62 5.73
CA ALA A 486 -67.83 27.99 7.12
C ALA A 486 -66.60 28.71 7.73
N THR A 487 -66.90 29.87 8.30
CA THR A 487 -66.04 30.94 8.84
C THR A 487 -65.39 30.63 10.19
N SER A 488 -64.13 31.08 10.39
CA SER A 488 -63.43 31.44 11.67
C SER A 488 -63.36 30.41 12.82
N THR A 489 -62.24 30.31 13.57
CA THR A 489 -61.82 31.32 14.57
C THR A 489 -60.37 31.10 15.02
N THR A 490 -59.63 32.19 15.22
CA THR A 490 -58.24 32.20 15.71
C THR A 490 -58.20 32.31 17.23
N VAL A 491 -57.35 31.54 17.91
CA VAL A 491 -56.98 31.77 19.33
C VAL A 491 -55.48 31.60 19.52
N SER A 492 -54.79 32.72 19.80
CA SER A 492 -53.43 32.73 20.35
C SER A 492 -53.49 32.74 21.88
N THR A 493 -52.56 32.05 22.56
CA THR A 493 -52.29 32.28 23.99
C THR A 493 -50.79 32.35 24.24
N THR A 494 -50.40 33.30 25.10
CA THR A 494 -49.02 33.65 25.47
C THR A 494 -48.74 33.10 26.87
N PRO A 495 -47.52 32.61 27.19
CA PRO A 495 -47.20 32.14 28.54
C PRO A 495 -47.00 33.31 29.51
N SER A 496 -47.36 33.10 30.79
CA SER A 496 -47.05 34.02 31.90
C SER A 496 -45.96 33.46 32.81
N SER A 497 -45.05 34.34 33.23
CA SER A 497 -43.96 34.06 34.16
C SER A 497 -44.40 34.19 35.63
N GLN A 498 -43.75 33.46 36.53
CA GLN A 498 -43.62 33.83 37.95
C GLN A 498 -42.30 33.30 38.53
N THR A 499 -41.83 33.93 39.62
CA THR A 499 -40.39 34.04 39.94
C THR A 499 -40.07 33.70 41.39
N ALA A 500 -39.00 32.91 41.58
CA ALA A 500 -38.07 32.79 42.72
C ALA A 500 -38.58 32.54 44.16
N THR A 501 -37.86 31.64 44.86
CA THR A 501 -37.30 31.92 46.20
C THR A 501 -35.93 31.24 46.33
N SER A 502 -35.04 31.79 47.16
CA SER A 502 -33.59 31.53 47.22
C SER A 502 -33.15 30.66 48.41
N THR A 503 -31.92 30.10 48.37
CA THR A 503 -31.11 29.79 49.57
C THR A 503 -29.62 29.58 49.27
N THR A 504 -28.78 29.67 50.30
CA THR A 504 -27.31 29.91 50.29
C THR A 504 -26.71 29.31 51.59
N SER A 505 -25.42 28.98 51.78
CA SER A 505 -24.16 29.32 51.07
C SER A 505 -23.05 28.26 51.27
N GLU A 506 -21.98 28.36 50.46
CA GLU A 506 -20.56 28.24 50.87
C GLU A 506 -19.89 26.84 51.12
N PRO A 507 -18.52 26.73 51.21
CA PRO A 507 -17.80 25.86 50.26
C PRO A 507 -16.63 25.02 50.88
N ALA A 508 -15.64 24.68 50.02
CA ALA A 508 -14.33 24.01 50.29
C ALA A 508 -14.40 22.47 50.32
N VAL A 509 -13.40 21.70 49.84
CA VAL A 509 -11.93 21.81 50.00
C VAL A 509 -11.18 21.19 48.80
N THR A 510 -10.04 21.79 48.43
CA THR A 510 -9.04 21.21 47.51
C THR A 510 -8.22 20.12 48.20
N THR A 511 -8.05 18.94 47.57
CA THR A 511 -6.98 18.01 47.99
C THR A 511 -6.23 17.47 46.77
N THR A 512 -4.98 17.91 46.61
CA THR A 512 -4.04 17.36 45.64
C THR A 512 -3.51 16.03 46.17
N THR A 513 -3.45 14.99 45.35
CA THR A 513 -2.74 13.75 45.69
C THR A 513 -1.77 13.39 44.58
N VAL A 514 -0.48 13.54 44.87
CA VAL A 514 0.60 13.01 44.04
C VAL A 514 0.65 11.50 44.25
N VAL A 515 0.80 10.73 43.17
CA VAL A 515 1.14 9.31 43.24
C VAL A 515 2.45 9.10 42.50
N ASP A 516 3.32 8.31 43.13
CA ASP A 516 4.77 8.27 42.91
C ASP A 516 5.17 7.35 41.74
N ALA A 517 6.43 7.48 41.29
CA ALA A 517 6.94 6.78 40.13
C ALA A 517 8.01 5.71 40.47
N GLY A 518 7.83 4.50 39.93
CA GLY A 518 8.88 3.48 39.77
C GLY A 518 8.78 2.26 40.71
N PRO A 519 9.63 1.22 40.49
CA PRO A 519 10.71 1.14 39.48
C PRO A 519 10.51 0.05 38.40
N THR A 520 11.21 0.22 37.29
CA THR A 520 11.56 -0.83 36.31
C THR A 520 12.79 -1.63 36.76
N VAL A 521 12.98 -2.86 36.27
CA VAL A 521 14.25 -3.48 35.79
C VAL A 521 14.12 -5.00 35.58
N LEU A 522 14.56 -5.47 34.40
CA LEU A 522 15.01 -6.83 33.98
C LEU A 522 15.03 -6.80 32.44
N ASP A 523 15.95 -6.10 31.77
CA ASP A 523 17.38 -6.43 31.56
C ASP A 523 17.66 -7.84 31.01
N GLN A 524 17.71 -7.96 29.68
CA GLN A 524 18.72 -8.67 28.85
C GLN A 524 18.64 -8.07 27.43
N GLY A 525 19.70 -7.83 26.66
CA GLY A 525 21.13 -7.90 26.92
C GLY A 525 21.89 -7.32 25.72
N GLY A 526 22.04 -5.99 25.66
CA GLY A 526 22.63 -5.30 24.50
C GLY A 526 24.16 -5.23 24.56
N ILE A 527 24.83 -5.72 23.52
CA ILE A 527 26.30 -5.60 23.38
C ILE A 527 26.66 -4.14 23.09
N SER A 528 27.51 -3.56 23.94
CA SER A 528 27.91 -2.14 23.85
C SER A 528 28.94 -1.90 22.75
N ALA A 529 28.78 -0.81 21.99
CA ALA A 529 29.67 -0.39 20.91
C ALA A 529 31.01 0.21 21.39
N ALA A 530 31.86 -0.61 22.01
CA ALA A 530 33.17 -0.22 22.55
C ALA A 530 34.36 -1.10 22.09
N GLU A 531 34.13 -2.11 21.24
CA GLU A 531 35.16 -3.08 20.80
C GLU A 531 35.38 -3.10 19.26
N LEU A 532 35.35 -1.94 18.61
CA LEU A 532 35.87 -1.78 17.23
C LEU A 532 36.67 -0.48 17.13
N ASN A 533 37.98 -0.63 17.30
CA ASN A 533 39.02 0.37 17.05
C ASN A 533 40.07 -0.27 16.13
#